data_AF-A0A926AF04-F1
#
_entry.id   AF-A0A926AF04-F1
#
_cell.length_a   1.000
_cell.length_b   1.000
_cell.length_c   1.000
_cell.angle_alpha   90.00
_cell.angle_beta   90.00
_cell.angle_gamma   90.00
#
_symmetry.space_group_name_H-M   'P 1'
#
loop_
_entity.id
_entity.type
_entity.pdbx_description
1 polymer ?
#
loop_
_entity_poly.entity_id
_entity_poly.type
_entity_poly.pdbx_seq_one_letter_code
_entity_poly.pdbx_strand_id
1 'polypeptide(L)'
;MSVEEFREKVRRAFGDDLHRASPATVRDFLDHLQAETPVPLTPGVNGDGRIVVEESAKSYEEVMRTFFARVLDLPEAEAVTMLWAVAFDLSYAVIESHDADRIGHLFRGLEESAP
;
A
#
# COMPACT_ATOMS: atom_id res chain seq x y z
N MET A 1 -5.44 8.27 14.95
CA MET A 1 -6.58 7.33 14.78
C MET A 1 -6.39 6.19 15.77
N SER A 2 -7.46 5.67 16.37
CA SER A 2 -7.36 4.47 17.22
C SER A 2 -7.34 3.18 16.38
N VAL A 3 -6.78 2.09 16.93
CA VAL A 3 -6.76 0.78 16.27
C VAL A 3 -8.18 0.24 16.03
N GLU A 4 -9.12 0.54 16.92
CA GLU A 4 -10.51 0.09 16.80
C GLU A 4 -11.21 0.77 15.61
N GLU A 5 -11.04 2.08 15.48
CA GLU A 5 -11.56 2.85 14.33
C GLU A 5 -10.95 2.36 13.02
N PHE A 6 -9.64 2.10 13.04
CA PHE A 6 -8.94 1.57 11.88
C PHE A 6 -9.48 0.19 11.46
N ARG A 7 -9.66 -0.73 12.42
CA ARG A 7 -10.22 -2.06 12.18
C ARG A 7 -11.63 -1.99 11.59
N GLU A 8 -12.47 -1.10 12.11
CA GLU A 8 -13.82 -0.89 11.59
C GLU A 8 -13.81 -0.37 10.15
N LYS A 9 -12.92 0.57 9.83
CA LYS A 9 -12.72 1.05 8.45
C LYS A 9 -12.31 -0.06 7.50
N VAL A 10 -11.33 -0.89 7.90
CA VAL A 10 -10.86 -2.04 7.12
C VAL A 10 -12.00 -3.02 6.87
N ARG A 11 -12.75 -3.41 7.90
CA ARG A 11 -13.88 -4.34 7.76
C ARG A 11 -15.00 -3.79 6.90
N ARG A 12 -15.30 -2.49 7.03
CA ARG A 12 -16.30 -1.83 6.20
C ARG A 12 -15.90 -1.81 4.72
N ALA A 13 -14.63 -1.57 4.44
CA ALA A 13 -14.11 -1.54 3.07
C ALA A 13 -14.06 -2.94 2.46
N PHE A 14 -13.50 -3.92 3.20
CA PHE A 14 -13.06 -5.18 2.61
C PHE A 14 -13.86 -6.42 3.05
N GLY A 15 -14.71 -6.31 4.06
CA GLY A 15 -15.35 -7.44 4.74
C GLY A 15 -14.49 -8.00 5.88
N ASP A 16 -15.09 -8.85 6.72
CA ASP A 16 -14.43 -9.40 7.92
C ASP A 16 -13.20 -10.27 7.62
N ASP A 17 -13.18 -10.89 6.45
CA ASP A 17 -12.13 -11.75 5.90
C ASP A 17 -11.35 -11.10 4.75
N LEU A 18 -11.60 -9.81 4.48
CA LEU A 18 -11.00 -9.05 3.40
C LEU A 18 -11.32 -9.56 1.97
N HIS A 19 -12.38 -10.36 1.78
CA HIS A 19 -12.73 -10.94 0.47
C HIS A 19 -12.95 -9.91 -0.66
N ARG A 20 -13.22 -8.64 -0.33
CA ARG A 20 -13.39 -7.57 -1.33
C ARG A 20 -12.09 -6.86 -1.70
N ALA A 21 -10.97 -7.22 -1.07
CA ALA A 21 -9.70 -6.59 -1.32
C ALA A 21 -9.12 -7.05 -2.67
N SER A 22 -8.88 -6.08 -3.53
CA SER A 22 -8.25 -6.18 -4.85
C SER A 22 -7.22 -5.07 -4.99
N PRO A 23 -6.22 -5.18 -5.89
CA PRO A 23 -5.22 -4.12 -6.05
C PRO A 23 -5.82 -2.71 -6.18
N ALA A 24 -6.87 -2.56 -6.99
CA ALA A 24 -7.59 -1.31 -7.16
C ALA A 24 -8.28 -0.81 -5.87
N THR A 25 -9.03 -1.67 -5.19
CA THR A 25 -9.76 -1.26 -3.97
C THR A 25 -8.82 -1.01 -2.78
N VAL A 26 -7.69 -1.71 -2.72
CA VAL A 26 -6.64 -1.49 -1.73
C VAL A 26 -5.98 -0.13 -1.97
N ARG A 27 -5.63 0.18 -3.23
CA ARG A 27 -5.08 1.48 -3.60
C ARG A 27 -6.02 2.62 -3.20
N ASP A 28 -7.28 2.53 -3.59
CA ASP A 28 -8.29 3.53 -3.27
C ASP A 28 -8.43 3.71 -1.75
N PHE A 29 -8.51 2.62 -0.98
CA PHE A 29 -8.61 2.69 0.48
C PHE A 29 -7.41 3.39 1.12
N LEU A 30 -6.19 3.04 0.70
CA LEU A 30 -4.96 3.62 1.25
C LEU A 30 -4.85 5.10 0.89
N ASP A 31 -5.25 5.51 -0.31
CA ASP A 31 -5.26 6.92 -0.71
C ASP A 31 -6.26 7.74 0.14
N HIS A 32 -7.44 7.18 0.47
CA HIS A 32 -8.38 7.82 1.41
C HIS A 32 -7.83 7.87 2.84
N LEU A 33 -7.22 6.78 3.30
CA LEU A 33 -6.67 6.68 4.65
C LEU A 33 -5.50 7.65 4.86
N GLN A 34 -4.68 7.85 3.82
CA GLN A 34 -3.60 8.84 3.76
C GLN A 34 -4.15 10.26 3.91
N ALA A 35 -5.21 10.60 3.17
CA ALA A 35 -5.82 11.93 3.22
C ALA A 35 -6.43 12.28 4.59
N GLU A 36 -6.85 11.27 5.35
CA GLU A 36 -7.42 11.43 6.68
C GLU A 36 -6.37 11.46 7.81
N THR A 37 -5.11 11.17 7.50
CA THR A 37 -4.04 11.06 8.50
C THR A 37 -3.01 12.18 8.31
N PRO A 38 -2.72 12.99 9.35
CA PRO A 38 -1.74 14.08 9.23
C PRO A 38 -0.30 13.59 9.06
N VAL A 39 -0.04 12.32 9.38
CA VAL A 39 1.25 11.64 9.17
C VAL A 39 1.13 10.74 7.94
N PRO A 40 2.08 10.81 7.00
CA PRO A 40 2.06 9.94 5.84
C PRO A 40 2.22 8.47 6.24
N LEU A 41 1.23 7.66 5.88
CA LEU A 41 1.14 6.22 6.12
C LEU A 41 1.99 5.43 5.12
N THR A 42 2.15 5.95 3.90
CA THR A 42 2.98 5.33 2.86
C THR A 42 4.37 5.98 2.81
N PRO A 43 5.45 5.19 2.86
CA PRO A 43 6.81 5.70 2.67
C PRO A 43 6.96 6.39 1.30
N GLY A 44 7.62 7.55 1.26
CA GLY A 44 7.85 8.28 0.01
C GLY A 44 6.61 8.98 -0.57
N VAL A 45 5.52 9.09 0.19
CA VAL A 45 4.29 9.80 -0.21
C VAL A 45 3.98 10.91 0.80
N ASN A 46 3.68 12.11 0.32
CA ASN A 46 3.24 13.24 1.16
C ASN A 46 1.80 13.01 1.69
N GLY A 47 1.36 13.82 2.66
CA GLY A 47 -0.03 13.79 3.17
C GLY A 47 -1.11 13.99 2.10
N ASP A 48 -0.74 14.53 0.93
CA ASP A 48 -1.63 14.74 -0.22
C ASP A 48 -1.61 13.58 -1.23
N GLY A 49 -1.03 12.42 -0.89
CA GLY A 49 -0.97 11.25 -1.80
C GLY A 49 0.02 11.39 -2.97
N ARG A 50 0.80 12.48 -3.02
CA ARG A 50 1.83 12.71 -4.05
C ARG A 50 3.15 12.05 -3.66
N ILE A 51 3.79 11.39 -4.62
CA ILE A 51 5.17 10.90 -4.49
C ILE A 51 6.08 12.09 -4.15
N VAL A 52 6.89 11.95 -3.10
CA VAL A 52 7.87 12.96 -2.71
C VAL A 52 9.04 12.90 -3.71
N VAL A 53 9.07 13.83 -4.66
CA VAL A 53 10.17 13.93 -5.65
C VAL A 53 11.45 14.50 -5.01
N GLU A 54 11.34 15.21 -3.89
CA GLU A 54 12.46 15.62 -3.03
C GLU A 54 12.76 14.60 -1.92
N GLU A 55 12.81 13.32 -2.28
CA GLU A 55 13.29 12.30 -1.36
C GLU A 55 14.80 12.47 -1.18
N SER A 56 15.24 12.88 0.01
CA SER A 56 16.66 12.86 0.36
C SER A 56 17.23 11.45 0.44
N ALA A 57 16.37 10.43 0.36
CA ALA A 57 16.72 9.02 0.28
C ALA A 57 17.18 8.66 -1.14
N LYS A 58 18.35 8.01 -1.25
CA LYS A 58 18.97 7.62 -2.52
C LYS A 58 18.47 6.28 -3.06
N SER A 59 17.66 5.56 -2.28
CA SER A 59 17.08 4.29 -2.66
C SER A 59 15.82 3.98 -1.85
N TYR A 60 14.93 3.15 -2.43
CA TYR A 60 13.77 2.60 -1.73
C TYR A 60 14.14 1.90 -0.41
N GLU A 61 15.31 1.25 -0.36
CA GLU A 61 15.83 0.65 0.88
C GLU A 61 16.05 1.70 1.99
N GLU A 62 16.58 2.87 1.64
CA GLU A 62 16.77 3.97 2.58
C GLU A 62 15.44 4.57 3.05
N VAL A 63 14.45 4.62 2.16
CA VAL A 63 13.07 5.01 2.49
C VAL A 63 12.46 4.05 3.51
N MET A 64 12.55 2.74 3.24
CA MET A 64 12.02 1.72 4.14
C MET A 64 12.74 1.69 5.49
N ARG A 65 14.07 1.85 5.52
CA ARG A 65 14.82 1.98 6.78
C ARG A 65 14.36 3.18 7.60
N THR A 66 14.18 4.32 6.94
CA THR A 66 13.72 5.55 7.61
C THR A 66 12.31 5.39 8.15
N PHE A 67 11.41 4.76 7.37
CA PHE A 67 10.07 4.42 7.81
C PHE A 67 10.09 3.55 9.06
N PHE A 68 10.79 2.40 9.02
CA PHE A 68 10.82 1.47 10.16
C PHE A 68 11.45 2.10 11.39
N ALA A 69 12.51 2.90 11.23
CA ALA A 69 13.11 3.63 12.34
C ALA A 69 12.12 4.61 12.99
N ARG A 70 11.40 5.39 12.19
CA ARG A 70 10.41 6.37 12.70
C ARG A 70 9.23 5.71 13.38
N VAL A 71 8.75 4.58 12.85
CA VAL A 71 7.60 3.86 13.41
C VAL A 71 7.85 3.39 14.84
N LEU A 72 9.10 3.09 15.20
CA LEU A 72 9.45 2.66 16.57
C LEU A 72 9.25 3.78 17.61
N ASP A 73 9.27 5.04 17.18
CA ASP A 73 9.10 6.20 18.06
C ASP A 73 7.64 6.65 18.17
N LEU A 74 6.71 5.99 17.44
CA LEU A 74 5.29 6.35 17.44
C LEU A 74 4.50 5.70 18.59
N PRO A 75 3.37 6.29 18.99
CA PRO A 75 2.40 5.61 19.84
C PRO A 75 1.97 4.27 19.22
N GLU A 76 1.77 3.26 20.06
CA GLU A 76 1.46 1.88 19.63
C GLU A 76 0.33 1.81 18.60
N ALA A 77 -0.76 2.56 18.83
CA ALA A 77 -1.90 2.60 17.92
C ALA A 77 -1.55 3.14 16.51
N GLU A 78 -0.68 4.14 16.45
CA GLU A 78 -0.23 4.74 15.18
C GLU A 78 0.75 3.82 14.47
N ALA A 79 1.70 3.24 15.22
CA ALA A 79 2.67 2.28 14.71
C ALA A 79 1.98 1.05 14.08
N VAL A 80 1.01 0.46 14.77
CA VAL A 80 0.26 -0.70 14.25
C VAL A 80 -0.50 -0.34 12.98
N THR A 81 -1.14 0.83 12.94
CA THR A 81 -1.90 1.28 11.76
C THR A 81 -0.98 1.46 10.56
N MET A 82 0.16 2.13 10.74
CA MET A 82 1.14 2.35 9.67
C MET A 82 1.76 1.04 9.17
N LEU A 83 2.20 0.17 10.07
CA LEU A 83 2.78 -1.12 9.71
C LEU A 83 1.79 -1.97 8.93
N TRP A 84 0.52 -2.01 9.36
CA TRP A 84 -0.51 -2.75 8.67
C TRP A 84 -0.76 -2.18 7.27
N ALA A 85 -0.91 -0.85 7.15
CA ALA A 85 -1.17 -0.19 5.86
C ALA A 85 -0.05 -0.46 4.85
N VAL A 86 1.22 -0.34 5.27
CA VAL A 86 2.37 -0.63 4.41
C VAL A 86 2.45 -2.10 4.05
N ALA A 87 2.26 -3.02 4.99
CA ALA A 87 2.26 -4.45 4.69
C ALA A 87 1.17 -4.81 3.67
N PHE A 88 0.00 -4.18 3.79
CA PHE A 88 -1.13 -4.39 2.89
C PHE A 88 -0.85 -3.84 1.48
N ASP A 89 -0.32 -2.63 1.37
CA ASP A 89 0.11 -2.02 0.10
C ASP A 89 1.11 -2.90 -0.65
N LEU A 90 2.19 -3.30 0.05
CA LEU A 90 3.25 -4.11 -0.54
C LEU A 90 2.75 -5.49 -0.98
N SER A 91 1.85 -6.10 -0.22
CA SER A 91 1.27 -7.41 -0.57
C SER A 91 0.47 -7.33 -1.86
N TYR A 92 -0.34 -6.27 -2.04
CA TYR A 92 -1.18 -6.12 -3.22
C TYR A 92 -0.42 -5.59 -4.43
N ALA A 93 0.64 -4.81 -4.25
CA ALA A 93 1.57 -4.45 -5.32
C ALA A 93 2.26 -5.70 -5.91
N VAL A 94 2.64 -6.65 -5.06
CA VAL A 94 3.22 -7.93 -5.52
C VAL A 94 2.18 -8.80 -6.25
N ILE A 95 0.94 -8.87 -5.74
CA ILE A 95 -0.16 -9.58 -6.41
C ILE A 95 -0.42 -8.98 -7.80
N GLU A 96 -0.50 -7.66 -7.91
CA GLU A 96 -0.69 -6.96 -9.18
C GLU A 96 0.46 -7.23 -10.17
N SER A 97 1.70 -7.23 -9.70
CA SER A 97 2.86 -7.60 -10.53
C SER A 97 2.76 -9.01 -11.08
N HIS A 98 2.37 -9.99 -10.24
CA HIS A 98 2.20 -11.38 -10.68
C HIS A 98 1.05 -11.53 -11.69
N ASP A 99 -0.06 -10.82 -11.49
CA ASP A 99 -1.19 -10.83 -12.42
C ASP A 99 -0.81 -10.18 -13.76
N ALA A 100 -0.06 -9.09 -13.74
CA ALA A 100 0.46 -8.43 -14.94
C ALA A 100 1.40 -9.34 -15.74
N ASP A 101 2.33 -10.04 -15.07
CA ASP A 101 3.23 -11.02 -15.71
C ASP A 101 2.42 -12.14 -16.37
N ARG A 102 1.45 -12.70 -15.65
CA ARG A 102 0.57 -13.76 -16.16
C ARG A 102 -0.21 -13.32 -17.39
N ILE A 103 -0.78 -12.12 -17.38
CA ILE A 103 -1.51 -11.56 -18.52
C ILE A 103 -0.57 -11.31 -19.70
N GLY A 104 0.64 -10.77 -19.45
CA GLY A 104 1.66 -10.57 -20.47
C GLY A 104 2.04 -11.86 -21.20
N HIS A 105 2.12 -12.98 -20.47
CA HIS A 105 2.35 -14.30 -21.06
C HIS A 105 1.22 -14.77 -21.98
N LEU A 106 -0.05 -14.46 -21.66
CA LEU A 106 -1.20 -14.82 -22.51
C LEU A 106 -1.20 -14.06 -23.84
N PHE A 107 -0.84 -12.78 -23.82
CA PHE A 107 -0.78 -11.97 -25.04
C PHE A 107 0.41 -12.35 -25.94
N ARG A 108 1.56 -12.70 -25.36
CA ARG A 108 2.70 -13.21 -26.13
C ARG A 108 2.36 -14.52 -26.86
N GLY A 109 1.58 -15.40 -26.25
CA GLY A 109 1.12 -16.64 -26.90
C GLY A 109 0.11 -16.41 -28.05
N LEU A 110 -0.65 -15.32 -28.01
CA LEU A 110 -1.58 -14.94 -29.08
C LEU A 110 -0.84 -14.33 -30.29
N GLU A 111 0.22 -13.56 -30.05
CA GLU A 111 1.07 -13.00 -31.11
C GLU A 111 1.90 -14.09 -31.82
N GLU A 112 2.35 -15.11 -31.09
CA GLU A 112 3.11 -16.24 -31.66
C GLU A 112 2.24 -17.25 -32.44
N SER A 113 0.92 -17.18 -32.25
CA SER A 113 -0.09 -17.99 -32.96
C SER A 113 -0.79 -17.23 -34.11
N ALA A 114 -0.40 -15.97 -34.37
CA ALA A 114 -0.90 -15.19 -35.50
C ALA A 114 -0.16 -15.60 -36.80
N PRO A 115 -0.88 -15.88 -37.90
CA PRO A 115 -0.30 -16.35 -39.17
C PRO A 115 0.48 -15.28 -39.94
#